data_AF-A0A6A5AIM7-F1
#
_entry.id   AF-A0A6A5AIM7-F1
#
_cell.length_a   1.000
_cell.length_b   1.000
_cell.length_c   1.000
_cell.angle_alpha   90.00
_cell.angle_beta   90.00
_cell.angle_gamma   90.00
#
_symmetry.space_group_name_H-M   'P 1'
#
loop_
_entity.id
_entity.type
_entity.pdbx_description
1 polymer ?
#
loop_
_entity_poly.entity_id
_entity_poly.type
_entity_poly.pdbx_seq_one_letter_code
_entity_poly.pdbx_strand_id
1 'polypeptide(L)'
;MRALVGQVVMEFPTAYATGPADYFAKARAMFTKYKDSSLISLAMAPHAPYTVSDASFEQVLALSREFNVRVHLHLHESEAECVDSATKTPSMMCHQSAEHSRPLQNMQRLGLLNDQLIAAHMTQLTDDEIAAVAAAGTHVSHCPTSNLKLASGICRVSDLLAQGVNVAIGTDGAAST
;
A
#
# COMPACT_ATOMS: atom_id res chain seq x y z
N MET A 1 -23.41 8.41 4.41
CA MET A 1 -22.03 7.91 4.61
C MET A 1 -21.26 8.06 3.31
N ARG A 2 -19.99 8.45 3.36
CA ARG A 2 -19.08 8.56 2.20
C ARG A 2 -17.98 7.51 2.38
N ALA A 3 -17.51 6.89 1.31
CA ALA A 3 -16.47 5.87 1.41
C ALA A 3 -15.51 5.89 0.21
N LEU A 4 -14.25 5.54 0.47
CA LEU A 4 -13.27 5.14 -0.54
C LEU A 4 -13.13 3.61 -0.45
N VAL A 5 -13.55 2.88 -1.50
CA VAL A 5 -13.57 1.42 -1.49
C VAL A 5 -12.45 0.86 -2.36
N GLY A 6 -11.49 0.19 -1.72
CA GLY A 6 -10.34 -0.42 -2.38
C GLY A 6 -10.70 -1.64 -3.23
N GLN A 7 -10.15 -1.73 -4.43
CA GLN A 7 -10.21 -2.89 -5.30
C GLN A 7 -8.95 -3.73 -5.08
N VAL A 8 -9.11 -4.84 -4.36
CA VAL A 8 -7.99 -5.69 -3.90
C VAL A 8 -7.26 -6.31 -5.07
N VAL A 9 -5.92 -6.43 -4.98
CA VAL A 9 -5.09 -7.21 -5.91
C VAL A 9 -4.08 -8.04 -5.12
N MET A 10 -3.96 -9.33 -5.46
CA MET A 10 -2.99 -10.28 -4.92
C MET A 10 -2.60 -11.30 -6.00
N GLU A 11 -1.44 -11.95 -5.84
CA GLU A 11 -0.92 -12.96 -6.77
C GLU A 11 -1.62 -14.33 -6.68
N PHE A 12 -2.44 -14.56 -5.65
CA PHE A 12 -3.06 -15.85 -5.37
C PHE A 12 -4.59 -15.76 -5.31
N PRO A 13 -5.30 -16.88 -5.57
CA PRO A 13 -6.75 -16.92 -5.54
C PRO A 13 -7.32 -16.69 -4.14
N THR A 14 -8.50 -16.08 -4.09
CA THR A 14 -9.34 -15.97 -2.90
C THR A 14 -10.79 -16.28 -3.26
N ALA A 15 -11.71 -16.18 -2.29
CA ALA A 15 -13.14 -16.20 -2.57
C ALA A 15 -13.59 -15.05 -3.49
N TYR A 16 -12.82 -13.96 -3.59
CA TYR A 16 -13.17 -12.82 -4.43
C TYR A 16 -12.71 -12.97 -5.87
N ALA A 17 -11.50 -13.49 -6.14
CA ALA A 17 -10.95 -13.62 -7.49
C ALA A 17 -9.97 -14.79 -7.63
N THR A 18 -9.79 -15.29 -8.84
CA THR A 18 -8.96 -16.48 -9.12
C THR A 18 -7.48 -16.19 -9.34
N GLY A 19 -7.08 -14.92 -9.43
CA GLY A 19 -5.70 -14.47 -9.64
C GLY A 19 -5.64 -13.04 -10.16
N PRO A 20 -4.44 -12.48 -10.42
CA PRO A 20 -4.25 -11.07 -10.78
C PRO A 20 -5.16 -10.58 -11.91
N ALA A 21 -5.27 -11.33 -13.00
CA ALA A 21 -6.08 -10.94 -14.15
C ALA A 21 -7.57 -10.76 -13.79
N ASP A 22 -8.11 -11.64 -12.95
CA ASP A 22 -9.51 -11.55 -12.49
C ASP A 22 -9.70 -10.40 -11.49
N TYR A 23 -8.73 -10.14 -10.59
CA TYR A 23 -8.74 -8.95 -9.74
C TYR A 23 -8.79 -7.66 -10.56
N PHE A 24 -7.92 -7.50 -11.56
CA PHE A 24 -7.89 -6.31 -12.41
C PHE A 24 -9.17 -6.16 -13.26
N ALA A 25 -9.70 -7.26 -13.80
CA ALA A 25 -10.96 -7.23 -14.54
C ALA A 25 -12.12 -6.73 -13.66
N LYS A 26 -12.20 -7.22 -12.41
CA LYS A 26 -13.21 -6.77 -11.44
C LYS A 26 -13.01 -5.32 -11.02
N ALA A 27 -11.77 -4.89 -10.78
CA ALA A 27 -11.45 -3.50 -10.45
C ALA A 27 -11.94 -2.54 -11.56
N ARG A 28 -11.63 -2.85 -12.82
CA ARG A 28 -12.07 -2.08 -14.00
C ARG A 28 -13.61 -2.01 -14.12
N ALA A 29 -14.29 -3.12 -13.89
CA ALA A 29 -15.75 -3.16 -13.89
C ALA A 29 -16.34 -2.26 -12.78
N MET A 30 -15.73 -2.26 -11.60
CA MET A 30 -16.15 -1.43 -10.48
C MET A 30 -15.90 0.06 -10.72
N PHE A 31 -14.74 0.43 -11.27
CA PHE A 31 -14.44 1.82 -11.66
C PHE A 31 -15.47 2.36 -12.64
N THR A 32 -15.83 1.58 -13.66
CA THR A 32 -16.87 1.97 -14.61
C THR A 32 -18.23 2.12 -13.93
N LYS A 33 -18.62 1.17 -13.08
CA LYS A 33 -19.94 1.14 -12.43
C LYS A 33 -20.17 2.31 -11.48
N TYR A 34 -19.15 2.74 -10.74
CA TYR A 34 -19.28 3.76 -9.69
C TYR A 34 -18.70 5.14 -10.07
N LYS A 35 -18.31 5.36 -11.34
CA LYS A 35 -17.67 6.60 -11.81
C LYS A 35 -18.44 7.89 -11.47
N ASP A 36 -19.77 7.85 -11.47
CA ASP A 36 -20.64 9.02 -11.24
C ASP A 36 -21.21 9.07 -9.81
N SER A 37 -20.72 8.21 -8.90
CA SER A 37 -21.22 8.20 -7.52
C SER A 37 -20.74 9.42 -6.75
N SER A 38 -21.68 10.15 -6.13
CA SER A 38 -21.37 11.30 -5.28
C SER A 38 -20.95 10.93 -3.86
N LEU A 39 -21.08 9.66 -3.45
CA LEU A 39 -20.78 9.17 -2.10
C LEU A 39 -19.70 8.09 -2.06
N ILE A 40 -19.53 7.33 -3.15
CA ILE A 40 -18.57 6.23 -3.23
C ILE A 40 -17.48 6.60 -4.22
N SER A 41 -16.25 6.70 -3.72
CA SER A 41 -15.06 6.73 -4.55
C SER A 41 -14.38 5.36 -4.48
N LEU A 42 -13.58 5.04 -5.48
CA LEU A 42 -12.83 3.79 -5.51
C LEU A 42 -11.32 4.05 -5.55
N ALA A 43 -10.54 3.05 -5.14
CA ALA A 43 -9.08 3.06 -5.19
C ALA A 43 -8.58 1.70 -5.66
N MET A 44 -7.36 1.63 -6.18
CA MET A 44 -6.64 0.37 -6.23
C MET A 44 -6.16 0.02 -4.82
N ALA A 45 -6.23 -1.26 -4.46
CA ALA A 45 -5.77 -1.74 -3.16
C ALA A 45 -4.90 -3.01 -3.31
N PRO A 46 -3.72 -2.93 -3.96
CA PRO A 46 -2.75 -4.02 -3.84
C PRO A 46 -2.49 -4.31 -2.36
N HIS A 47 -2.53 -5.57 -1.97
CA HIS A 47 -2.51 -5.93 -0.56
C HIS A 47 -1.23 -5.46 0.14
N ALA A 48 -0.08 -6.04 -0.22
CA ALA A 48 1.23 -5.75 0.36
C ALA A 48 2.37 -6.19 -0.58
N PRO A 49 3.60 -5.66 -0.44
CA PRO A 49 4.76 -6.04 -1.25
C PRO A 49 5.05 -7.55 -1.33
N TYR A 50 4.85 -8.30 -0.25
CA TYR A 50 5.08 -9.75 -0.23
C TYR A 50 3.93 -10.58 -0.84
N THR A 51 2.88 -9.94 -1.36
CA THR A 51 1.72 -10.59 -1.97
C THR A 51 1.38 -10.10 -3.36
N VAL A 52 2.12 -9.12 -3.88
CA VAL A 52 1.89 -8.45 -5.17
C VAL A 52 3.25 -8.33 -5.86
N SER A 53 3.33 -8.82 -7.09
CA SER A 53 4.56 -8.78 -7.89
C SER A 53 4.80 -7.41 -8.50
N ASP A 54 6.04 -7.14 -8.93
CA ASP A 54 6.38 -5.92 -9.70
C ASP A 54 5.45 -5.74 -10.92
N ALA A 55 5.19 -6.81 -11.68
CA ALA A 55 4.33 -6.76 -12.86
C ALA A 55 2.87 -6.38 -12.52
N SER A 56 2.36 -6.84 -11.37
CA SER A 56 1.04 -6.43 -10.88
C SER A 56 1.07 -5.00 -10.35
N PHE A 57 2.13 -4.56 -9.69
CA PHE A 57 2.28 -3.17 -9.26
C PHE A 57 2.35 -2.18 -10.44
N GLU A 58 3.02 -2.54 -11.53
CA GLU A 58 3.00 -1.76 -12.78
C GLU A 58 1.58 -1.64 -13.35
N GLN A 59 0.81 -2.74 -13.35
CA GLN A 59 -0.60 -2.72 -13.76
C GLN A 59 -1.47 -1.89 -12.81
N VAL A 60 -1.22 -1.93 -11.50
CA VAL A 60 -1.88 -1.07 -10.51
C VAL A 60 -1.63 0.40 -10.84
N LEU A 61 -0.37 0.78 -11.13
CA LEU A 61 -0.03 2.16 -11.48
C LEU A 61 -0.65 2.59 -12.81
N ALA A 62 -0.66 1.71 -13.81
CA ALA A 62 -1.29 2.00 -15.09
C ALA A 62 -2.80 2.23 -14.92
N LEU A 63 -3.48 1.36 -14.17
CA LEU A 63 -4.92 1.46 -13.94
C LEU A 63 -5.30 2.64 -13.04
N SER A 64 -4.47 2.95 -12.03
CA SER A 64 -4.71 4.10 -11.16
C SER A 64 -4.64 5.42 -11.93
N ARG A 65 -3.69 5.54 -12.88
CA ARG A 65 -3.59 6.69 -13.79
C ARG A 65 -4.74 6.72 -14.80
N GLU A 66 -5.08 5.58 -15.40
CA GLU A 66 -6.18 5.48 -16.38
C GLU A 66 -7.51 5.97 -15.81
N PHE A 67 -7.85 5.55 -14.58
CA PHE A 67 -9.12 5.90 -13.93
C PHE A 67 -9.01 7.10 -12.98
N ASN A 68 -7.83 7.70 -12.85
CA ASN A 68 -7.54 8.79 -11.90
C ASN A 68 -8.00 8.45 -10.48
N VAL A 69 -7.58 7.29 -9.97
CA VAL A 69 -7.90 6.79 -8.63
C VAL A 69 -6.64 6.64 -7.79
N ARG A 70 -6.81 6.70 -6.47
CA ARG A 70 -5.71 6.50 -5.51
C ARG A 70 -5.28 5.04 -5.42
N VAL A 71 -4.12 4.81 -4.80
CA VAL A 71 -3.62 3.49 -4.41
C VAL A 71 -3.56 3.41 -2.88
N HIS A 72 -4.11 2.36 -2.27
CA HIS A 72 -4.04 2.10 -0.84
C HIS A 72 -3.30 0.80 -0.58
N LEU A 73 -2.16 0.86 0.11
CA LEU A 73 -1.20 -0.25 0.21
C LEU A 73 -0.70 -0.40 1.65
N HIS A 74 -0.65 -1.63 2.17
CA HIS A 74 0.12 -1.94 3.38
C HIS A 74 1.61 -1.89 3.02
N LEU A 75 2.38 -1.06 3.70
CA LEU A 75 3.79 -0.84 3.36
C LEU A 75 4.60 -0.57 4.62
N HIS A 76 5.74 -1.24 4.73
CA HIS A 76 6.66 -1.07 5.86
C HIS A 76 5.97 -1.29 7.21
N GLU A 77 5.15 -2.33 7.27
CA GLU A 77 4.39 -2.67 8.47
C GLU A 77 5.28 -3.36 9.50
N SER A 78 6.16 -4.27 9.07
CA SER A 78 7.01 -5.06 9.99
C SER A 78 8.49 -5.01 9.60
N GLU A 79 9.37 -5.20 10.58
CA GLU A 79 10.82 -5.27 10.35
C GLU A 79 11.17 -6.38 9.35
N ALA A 80 10.55 -7.56 9.49
CA ALA A 80 10.76 -8.70 8.60
C ALA A 80 10.41 -8.37 7.14
N GLU A 81 9.31 -7.66 6.88
CA GLU A 81 8.97 -7.17 5.53
C GLU A 81 10.13 -6.39 4.92
N CYS A 82 10.75 -5.50 5.71
CA CYS A 82 11.80 -4.62 5.21
C CYS A 82 13.14 -5.31 5.06
N VAL A 83 13.55 -6.08 6.08
CA VAL A 83 14.84 -6.77 6.12
C VAL A 83 14.85 -7.89 5.10
N ASP A 84 13.86 -8.78 5.10
CA ASP A 84 13.84 -9.94 4.21
C ASP A 84 13.78 -9.51 2.74
N SER A 85 13.07 -8.43 2.43
CA SER A 85 13.03 -7.86 1.08
C SER A 85 14.37 -7.28 0.64
N ALA A 86 15.06 -6.56 1.53
CA ALA A 86 16.35 -5.94 1.25
C ALA A 86 17.45 -7.00 1.04
N THR A 87 17.43 -8.07 1.83
CA THR A 87 18.43 -9.15 1.76
C THR A 87 18.06 -10.28 0.81
N LYS A 88 16.82 -10.31 0.30
CA LYS A 88 16.22 -11.45 -0.41
C LYS A 88 16.24 -12.74 0.41
N THR A 89 16.02 -12.63 1.72
CA THR A 89 15.79 -13.80 2.56
C THR A 89 14.49 -14.49 2.11
N PRO A 90 14.49 -15.79 1.80
CA PRO A 90 13.26 -16.52 1.48
C PRO A 90 12.34 -16.56 2.70
N SER A 91 11.25 -15.79 2.68
CA SER A 91 10.24 -15.77 3.73
C SER A 91 8.88 -15.35 3.17
N MET A 92 7.82 -15.53 3.96
CA MET A 92 6.48 -15.05 3.61
C MET A 92 6.33 -13.52 3.66
N MET A 93 7.33 -12.81 4.18
CA MET A 93 7.36 -11.34 4.28
C MET A 93 8.27 -10.70 3.23
N CYS A 94 9.00 -11.52 2.47
CA CYS A 94 9.87 -11.05 1.41
C CYS A 94 9.03 -10.57 0.21
N HIS A 95 9.30 -9.34 -0.24
CA HIS A 95 8.68 -8.73 -1.41
C HIS A 95 8.82 -9.62 -2.65
N GLN A 96 7.72 -9.82 -3.39
CA GLN A 96 7.69 -10.52 -4.67
C GLN A 96 8.30 -9.69 -5.81
N SER A 97 9.58 -9.34 -5.65
CA SER A 97 10.39 -8.61 -6.61
C SER A 97 11.75 -9.26 -6.74
N ALA A 98 12.44 -9.05 -7.86
CA ALA A 98 13.85 -9.44 -8.00
C ALA A 98 14.82 -8.45 -7.29
N GLU A 99 14.35 -7.26 -6.90
CA GLU A 99 15.20 -6.17 -6.44
C GLU A 99 15.66 -6.31 -4.99
N HIS A 100 16.97 -6.31 -4.74
CA HIS A 100 17.56 -6.30 -3.38
C HIS A 100 17.41 -4.91 -2.74
N SER A 101 16.19 -4.59 -2.32
CA SER A 101 15.85 -3.27 -1.81
C SER A 101 14.73 -3.35 -0.78
N ARG A 102 14.62 -2.31 0.04
CA ARG A 102 13.48 -2.17 0.95
C ARG A 102 12.21 -1.90 0.14
N PRO A 103 11.02 -2.32 0.61
CA PRO A 103 9.79 -2.21 -0.18
C PRO A 103 9.47 -0.79 -0.69
N LEU A 104 9.67 0.24 0.13
CA LEU A 104 9.48 1.64 -0.24
C LEU A 104 10.39 2.09 -1.39
N GLN A 105 11.67 1.69 -1.36
CA GLN A 105 12.60 1.96 -2.47
C GLN A 105 12.13 1.29 -3.76
N ASN A 106 11.60 0.07 -3.68
CA ASN A 106 11.01 -0.58 -4.84
C ASN A 106 9.75 0.15 -5.33
N MET A 107 8.88 0.62 -4.43
CA MET A 107 7.71 1.44 -4.79
C MET A 107 8.13 2.75 -5.47
N GLN A 108 9.24 3.36 -5.05
CA GLN A 108 9.81 4.53 -5.72
C GLN A 108 10.30 4.19 -7.13
N ARG A 109 11.04 3.08 -7.30
CA ARG A 109 11.50 2.60 -8.62
C ARG A 109 10.34 2.33 -9.57
N LEU A 110 9.26 1.71 -9.07
CA LEU A 110 8.05 1.40 -9.84
C LEU A 110 7.18 2.64 -10.09
N GLY A 111 7.49 3.80 -9.50
CA GLY A 111 6.72 5.04 -9.65
C GLY A 111 5.43 5.10 -8.82
N LEU A 112 5.25 4.19 -7.87
CA LEU A 112 4.12 4.14 -6.95
C LEU A 112 4.27 5.09 -5.76
N LEU A 113 5.50 5.44 -5.37
CA LEU A 113 5.74 6.48 -4.36
C LEU A 113 5.46 7.86 -4.96
N ASN A 114 4.23 8.34 -4.78
CA ASN A 114 3.72 9.61 -5.33
C ASN A 114 2.54 10.13 -4.48
N ASP A 115 1.90 11.21 -4.94
CA ASP A 115 0.78 11.90 -4.26
C ASP A 115 -0.58 11.17 -4.32
N GLN A 116 -0.68 10.08 -5.07
CA GLN A 116 -1.86 9.20 -5.12
C GLN A 116 -1.77 8.02 -4.17
N LEU A 117 -0.60 7.79 -3.56
CA LEU A 117 -0.38 6.68 -2.63
C LEU A 117 -0.83 7.02 -1.21
N ILE A 118 -1.63 6.12 -0.64
CA ILE A 118 -1.94 6.03 0.78
C ILE A 118 -1.21 4.79 1.30
N ALA A 119 -0.14 4.99 2.05
CA ALA A 119 0.66 3.93 2.64
C ALA A 119 0.23 3.68 4.10
N ALA A 120 -0.31 2.50 4.36
CA ALA A 120 -0.74 2.10 5.70
C ALA A 120 0.45 1.59 6.54
N HIS A 121 0.37 1.82 7.85
CA HIS A 121 1.35 1.39 8.88
C HIS A 121 2.64 2.21 8.93
N MET A 122 3.56 2.02 7.98
CA MET A 122 4.82 2.78 7.86
C MET A 122 5.62 2.83 9.19
N THR A 123 5.75 1.70 9.88
CA THR A 123 6.43 1.59 11.19
C THR A 123 7.95 1.54 11.07
N GLN A 124 8.47 1.09 9.93
CA GLN A 124 9.88 0.77 9.74
C GLN A 124 10.70 1.86 9.06
N LEU A 125 10.19 3.09 9.01
CA LEU A 125 10.77 4.20 8.25
C LEU A 125 12.14 4.67 8.78
N THR A 126 13.10 4.81 7.86
CA THR A 126 14.36 5.55 8.11
C THR A 126 14.20 7.05 7.88
N ASP A 127 15.20 7.85 8.28
CA ASP A 127 15.19 9.31 8.04
C ASP A 127 15.13 9.64 6.54
N ASP A 128 15.90 8.93 5.72
CA ASP A 128 15.91 9.10 4.26
C ASP A 128 14.56 8.72 3.63
N GLU A 129 13.91 7.68 4.15
CA GLU A 129 12.60 7.25 3.67
C GLU A 129 11.48 8.22 4.07
N ILE A 130 11.56 8.83 5.27
CA ILE A 130 10.67 9.93 5.65
C ILE A 130 10.83 11.10 4.67
N ALA A 131 12.06 11.48 4.35
CA ALA A 131 12.33 12.55 3.38
C ALA A 131 11.80 12.19 1.98
N ALA A 132 11.94 10.93 1.55
CA ALA A 132 11.40 10.45 0.27
C ALA A 132 9.86 10.47 0.23
N VAL A 133 9.19 10.04 1.31
CA VAL A 133 7.73 10.11 1.44
C VAL A 133 7.23 11.55 1.37
N ALA A 134 7.90 12.47 2.08
CA ALA A 134 7.58 13.90 2.04
C ALA A 134 7.77 14.49 0.65
N ALA A 135 8.91 14.23 0.00
CA ALA A 135 9.20 14.72 -1.35
C ALA A 135 8.21 14.19 -2.40
N ALA A 136 7.73 12.96 -2.23
CA ALA A 136 6.76 12.33 -3.12
C ALA A 136 5.32 12.82 -2.91
N GLY A 137 5.02 13.48 -1.78
CA GLY A 137 3.65 13.86 -1.41
C GLY A 137 2.76 12.69 -0.99
N THR A 138 3.36 11.52 -0.69
CA THR A 138 2.63 10.32 -0.27
C THR A 138 1.92 10.54 1.06
N HIS A 139 0.72 9.97 1.19
CA HIS A 139 -0.06 10.02 2.42
C HIS A 139 0.21 8.78 3.28
N VAL A 140 0.19 8.95 4.61
CA VAL A 140 0.37 7.85 5.56
C VAL A 140 -0.92 7.60 6.32
N SER A 141 -1.37 6.35 6.41
CA SER A 141 -2.47 5.93 7.30
C SER A 141 -1.91 5.23 8.52
N HIS A 142 -1.88 5.93 9.65
CA HIS A 142 -1.35 5.42 10.91
C HIS A 142 -2.39 4.55 11.63
N CYS A 143 -2.05 3.28 11.88
CA CYS A 143 -2.90 2.31 12.57
C CYS A 143 -2.32 1.90 13.94
N PRO A 144 -2.31 2.80 14.96
CA PRO A 144 -1.56 2.61 16.20
C PRO A 144 -1.94 1.34 16.96
N THR A 145 -3.23 1.05 17.10
CA THR A 145 -3.69 -0.10 17.88
C THR A 145 -3.26 -1.42 17.24
N SER A 146 -3.40 -1.55 15.92
CA SER A 146 -2.93 -2.72 15.17
C SER A 146 -1.42 -2.88 15.26
N ASN A 147 -0.68 -1.79 15.01
CA ASN A 147 0.78 -1.81 15.07
C ASN A 147 1.31 -2.30 16.43
N LEU A 148 0.67 -1.88 17.53
CA LEU A 148 1.06 -2.31 18.88
C LEU A 148 0.59 -3.73 19.18
N LYS A 149 -0.64 -4.09 18.82
CA LYS A 149 -1.23 -5.42 19.09
C LYS A 149 -0.49 -6.54 18.37
N LEU A 150 -0.01 -6.27 17.15
CA LEU A 150 0.74 -7.22 16.33
C LEU A 150 2.26 -7.12 16.53
N ALA A 151 2.73 -6.24 17.43
CA ALA A 151 4.15 -5.95 17.62
C ALA A 151 4.87 -5.54 16.32
N SER A 152 4.17 -4.89 15.41
CA SER A 152 4.67 -4.44 14.10
C SER A 152 5.66 -3.28 14.24
N GLY A 153 5.50 -2.44 15.27
CA GLY A 153 6.42 -1.33 15.58
C GLY A 153 5.71 -0.01 15.87
N ILE A 154 6.47 1.09 15.89
CA ILE A 154 5.97 2.43 16.17
C ILE A 154 6.21 3.33 14.95
N CYS A 155 5.14 3.77 14.29
CA CYS A 155 5.25 4.75 13.21
C CYS A 155 5.77 6.08 13.75
N ARG A 156 6.77 6.65 13.07
CA ARG A 156 7.41 7.93 13.42
C ARG A 156 6.55 9.13 13.02
N VAL A 157 5.32 9.19 13.52
CA VAL A 157 4.30 10.18 13.13
C VAL A 157 4.79 11.62 13.36
N SER A 158 5.46 11.91 14.47
CA SER A 158 5.99 13.25 14.74
C SER A 158 6.98 13.72 13.67
N ASP A 159 7.86 12.83 13.21
CA ASP A 159 8.87 13.14 12.19
C ASP A 159 8.24 13.32 10.80
N LEU A 160 7.24 12.48 10.47
CA LEU A 160 6.43 12.61 9.26
C LEU A 160 5.71 13.96 9.21
N LEU A 161 5.03 14.34 10.30
CA LEU A 161 4.32 15.62 10.39
C LEU A 161 5.28 16.81 10.31
N ALA A 162 6.45 16.73 10.94
CA ALA A 162 7.47 17.78 10.88
C ALA A 162 8.00 18.02 9.45
N GLN A 163 7.97 16.99 8.60
CA GLN A 163 8.35 17.05 7.18
C GLN A 163 7.17 17.38 6.25
N GLY A 164 5.99 17.68 6.81
CA GLY A 164 4.80 18.06 6.04
C GLY A 164 4.05 16.89 5.39
N VAL A 165 4.33 15.66 5.79
CA VAL A 165 3.59 14.48 5.31
C VAL A 165 2.16 14.53 5.85
N ASN A 166 1.18 14.30 4.98
CA ASN A 166 -0.21 14.12 5.41
C ASN A 166 -0.36 12.75 6.10
N VAL A 167 -0.66 12.76 7.40
CA VAL A 167 -0.90 11.57 8.21
C VAL A 167 -2.36 11.51 8.62
N ALA A 168 -3.05 10.45 8.23
CA ALA A 168 -4.40 10.09 8.69
C ALA A 168 -4.34 8.99 9.76
N ILE A 169 -5.47 8.75 10.44
CA ILE A 169 -5.62 7.66 11.40
C ILE A 169 -6.54 6.56 10.85
N GLY A 170 -6.13 5.30 11.02
CA GLY A 170 -6.87 4.11 10.62
C GLY A 170 -7.03 3.13 11.78
N THR A 171 -8.07 2.30 11.73
CA THR A 171 -8.32 1.27 12.74
C THR A 171 -7.66 -0.06 12.39
N ASP A 172 -7.35 -0.28 11.11
CA ASP A 172 -7.15 -1.62 10.55
C ASP A 172 -8.41 -2.52 10.75
N GLY A 173 -8.29 -3.83 10.55
CA GLY A 173 -9.37 -4.81 10.73
C GLY A 173 -9.64 -5.18 12.19
N ALA A 174 -10.88 -5.55 12.50
CA ALA A 174 -11.33 -5.85 13.86
C ALA A 174 -10.64 -7.06 14.55
N ALA A 175 -9.87 -7.87 13.81
CA ALA A 175 -9.06 -8.93 14.39
C ALA A 175 -7.72 -8.41 14.97
N SER A 176 -7.27 -7.25 14.51
CA SER A 176 -6.00 -6.60 14.87
C SER A 176 -6.18 -5.25 15.57
N THR A 177 -7.39 -4.68 15.64
CA THR A 177 -7.71 -3.53 16.51
C THR A 177 -7.94 -3.94 17.96
#